data_AF-A0A6A3S8C2-F1
#
_entry.id   AF-A0A6A3S8C2-F1
#
_cell.length_a   1.000
_cell.length_b   1.000
_cell.length_c   1.000
_cell.angle_alpha   90.00
_cell.angle_beta   90.00
_cell.angle_gamma   90.00
#
_symmetry.space_group_name_H-M   'P 1'
#
loop_
_entity.id
_entity.type
_entity.pdbx_description
1 polymer ?
#
loop_
_entity_poly.entity_id
_entity_poly.type
_entity_poly.pdbx_seq_one_letter_code
_entity_poly.pdbx_strand_id
1 'polypeptide(L)'
;MGIACDSDRQFQAFVDVVDEDKSGDISYDEFVCAIQEIKLAQLFNDPFIRTMPTLHDSLKSAVKLGSIEYSPYRIRSVYPIHQVKSFIYSTKPNWATVRWINVEGVNTLLMRRLSVRYRLHPLAVEDTLGPAFKRPST
;
A
#
# COMPACT_ATOMS: atom_id res chain seq x y z
N MET A 1 9.10 -11.89 -10.10
CA MET A 1 9.68 -10.75 -9.37
C MET A 1 10.83 -11.29 -8.53
N GLY A 2 12.05 -10.85 -8.81
CA GLY A 2 13.23 -11.24 -8.04
C GLY A 2 13.93 -9.98 -7.52
N ILE A 3 14.58 -10.09 -6.36
CA ILE A 3 15.61 -9.13 -5.97
C ILE A 3 16.83 -9.52 -6.80
N ALA A 4 17.03 -8.85 -7.94
CA ALA A 4 18.24 -9.03 -8.72
C ALA A 4 19.35 -8.24 -8.02
N CYS A 5 20.27 -8.96 -7.38
CA CYS A 5 21.50 -8.38 -6.85
C CYS A 5 22.65 -8.87 -7.72
N ASP A 6 23.40 -7.92 -8.27
CA ASP A 6 24.54 -8.23 -9.14
C ASP A 6 25.83 -8.48 -8.33
N SER A 7 25.77 -8.39 -6.99
CA SER A 7 26.89 -8.66 -6.09
C SER A 7 26.44 -8.97 -4.66
N ASP A 8 27.25 -9.78 -3.96
CA ASP A 8 27.07 -10.10 -2.54
C ASP A 8 27.06 -8.85 -1.65
N ARG A 9 27.80 -7.79 -2.02
CA ARG A 9 27.82 -6.53 -1.27
C ARG A 9 26.47 -5.81 -1.30
N GLN A 10 25.79 -5.79 -2.46
CA GLN A 10 24.47 -5.20 -2.58
C GLN A 10 23.42 -6.04 -1.83
N PHE A 11 23.55 -7.36 -1.90
CA PHE A 11 22.70 -8.27 -1.14
C PHE A 11 22.87 -8.06 0.36
N GLN A 12 24.12 -7.98 0.86
CA GLN A 12 24.38 -7.72 2.27
C GLN A 12 23.84 -6.36 2.72
N ALA A 13 24.05 -5.31 1.93
CA ALA A 13 23.48 -3.99 2.24
C ALA A 13 21.95 -4.00 2.28
N PHE A 14 21.30 -4.86 1.48
CA PHE A 14 19.86 -5.06 1.54
C PHE A 14 19.47 -5.82 2.83
N VAL A 15 20.17 -6.89 3.17
CA VAL A 15 19.96 -7.65 4.42
C VAL A 15 20.07 -6.74 5.63
N ASP A 16 21.13 -5.93 5.71
CA ASP A 16 21.37 -4.98 6.81
C ASP A 16 20.27 -3.91 6.95
N VAL A 17 19.52 -3.63 5.88
CA VAL A 17 18.38 -2.70 5.90
C VAL A 17 17.09 -3.40 6.36
N VAL A 18 16.97 -4.70 6.10
CA VAL A 18 15.80 -5.51 6.47
C VAL A 18 15.87 -6.01 7.91
N ASP A 19 17.08 -6.33 8.38
CA ASP A 19 17.39 -6.74 9.75
C ASP A 19 17.28 -5.52 10.69
N GLU A 20 16.06 -5.24 11.17
CA GLU A 20 15.78 -4.09 12.02
C GLU A 20 16.38 -4.26 13.43
N ASP A 21 16.40 -5.51 13.92
CA ASP A 21 16.91 -5.82 15.26
C ASP A 21 18.42 -6.10 15.31
N LYS A 22 19.07 -6.20 14.14
CA LYS A 22 20.51 -6.45 13.95
C LYS A 22 20.94 -7.79 14.55
N SER A 23 20.06 -8.78 14.51
CA SER A 23 20.36 -10.14 14.98
C SER A 23 21.35 -10.86 14.07
N GLY A 24 21.52 -10.41 12.82
CA GLY A 24 22.33 -11.06 11.80
C GLY A 24 21.57 -12.08 10.96
N ASP A 25 20.29 -12.32 11.27
CA ASP A 25 19.35 -13.13 10.51
C ASP A 25 18.12 -12.28 10.15
N ILE A 26 17.30 -12.75 9.19
CA ILE A 26 16.03 -12.09 8.87
C ILE A 26 14.89 -12.93 9.43
N SER A 27 14.17 -12.39 10.40
CA SER A 27 12.95 -13.00 10.92
C SER A 27 11.83 -13.03 9.88
N TYR A 28 10.82 -13.87 10.10
CA TYR A 28 9.65 -13.92 9.21
C TYR A 28 8.95 -12.56 9.10
N ASP A 29 8.81 -11.83 10.21
CA ASP A 29 8.11 -10.55 10.23
C ASP A 29 8.89 -9.47 9.48
N GLU A 30 10.22 -9.41 9.65
CA GLU A 30 11.09 -8.52 8.89
C GLU A 30 11.03 -8.82 7.40
N PHE A 31 11.09 -10.10 7.02
CA PHE A 31 10.93 -10.50 5.62
C PHE A 31 9.58 -10.04 5.04
N VAL A 32 8.48 -10.27 5.77
CA VAL A 32 7.14 -9.86 5.31
C VAL A 32 7.05 -8.34 5.18
N CYS A 33 7.59 -7.59 6.13
CA CYS A 33 7.67 -6.13 6.07
C CYS A 33 8.48 -5.66 4.86
N ALA A 34 9.68 -6.22 4.64
CA ALA A 34 10.53 -5.89 3.50
C ALA A 34 9.83 -6.14 2.16
N ILE A 35 9.22 -7.32 1.99
CA ILE A 35 8.49 -7.66 0.76
C ILE A 35 7.31 -6.71 0.54
N GLN A 36 6.61 -6.34 1.61
CA GLN A 36 5.51 -5.38 1.54
C GLN A 36 6.00 -4.00 1.07
N GLU A 37 7.09 -3.50 1.65
CA GLU A 37 7.69 -2.21 1.29
C GLU A 37 8.23 -2.21 -0.14
N ILE A 38 8.90 -3.27 -0.59
CA ILE A 38 9.37 -3.42 -1.97
C ILE A 38 8.19 -3.37 -2.96
N LYS A 39 7.14 -4.18 -2.70
CA LYS A 39 5.92 -4.18 -3.55
C LYS A 39 5.29 -2.80 -3.60
N LEU A 40 5.20 -2.11 -2.47
CA LEU A 40 4.60 -0.79 -2.39
C LEU A 40 5.45 0.25 -3.13
N ALA A 41 6.76 0.22 -2.97
CA ALA A 41 7.70 1.12 -3.66
C ALA A 41 7.61 0.97 -5.18
N GLN A 42 7.49 -0.25 -5.69
CA GLN A 42 7.27 -0.50 -7.12
C GLN A 42 5.95 0.11 -7.62
N LEU A 43 4.88 0.08 -6.82
CA LEU A 43 3.60 0.72 -7.17
C LEU A 43 3.65 2.26 -7.13
N PHE A 44 4.76 2.86 -6.70
CA PHE A 44 5.05 4.30 -6.84
C PHE A 44 6.17 4.60 -7.84
N ASN A 45 6.68 3.59 -8.55
CA ASN A 45 7.72 3.73 -9.56
C ASN A 45 7.08 3.87 -10.95
N ASP A 46 7.18 5.06 -11.55
CA ASP A 46 6.56 5.35 -12.85
C ASP A 46 7.05 4.45 -14.00
N PRO A 47 8.37 4.21 -14.17
CA PRO A 47 8.87 3.22 -15.13
C PRO A 47 8.20 1.86 -14.99
N PHE A 48 8.07 1.34 -13.76
CA PHE A 48 7.40 0.07 -13.49
C PHE A 48 5.91 0.12 -13.81
N ILE A 49 5.21 1.20 -13.46
CA ILE A 49 3.78 1.34 -13.78
C ILE A 49 3.56 1.34 -15.30
N ARG A 50 4.46 1.93 -16.08
CA ARG A 50 4.39 1.94 -17.55
C ARG A 50 4.51 0.55 -18.17
N THR A 51 5.16 -0.41 -17.49
CA THR A 51 5.20 -1.80 -17.96
C THR A 51 3.90 -2.56 -17.69
N MET A 52 2.93 -1.97 -16.99
CA MET A 52 1.62 -2.57 -16.67
C MET A 52 0.46 -1.72 -17.22
N PRO A 53 -0.07 -2.03 -18.42
CA PRO A 53 -1.08 -1.20 -19.10
C PRO A 53 -2.31 -0.87 -18.25
N THR A 54 -2.84 -1.85 -17.51
CA THR A 54 -4.03 -1.67 -16.65
C THR A 54 -3.81 -0.68 -15.51
N LEU A 55 -2.59 -0.63 -14.95
CA LEU A 55 -2.22 0.35 -13.93
C LEU A 55 -1.93 1.72 -14.52
N HIS A 56 -1.27 1.73 -15.67
CA HIS A 56 -0.96 2.96 -16.38
C HIS A 56 -2.24 3.70 -16.81
N ASP A 57 -3.24 3.01 -17.33
CA ASP A 57 -4.52 3.62 -17.71
C ASP A 57 -5.29 4.15 -16.51
N SER A 58 -5.15 3.52 -15.35
CA SER A 58 -5.76 3.99 -14.10
C SER A 58 -5.22 5.34 -13.63
N LEU A 59 -4.06 5.80 -14.14
CA LEU A 59 -3.57 7.15 -13.85
C LEU A 59 -4.48 8.25 -14.42
N LYS A 60 -5.28 7.94 -15.45
CA LYS A 60 -6.21 8.88 -16.09
C LYS A 60 -7.55 8.96 -15.34
N SER A 61 -7.86 7.97 -14.50
CA SER A 61 -9.10 7.91 -13.74
C SER A 61 -9.03 8.82 -12.51
N ALA A 62 -9.83 9.89 -12.51
CA ALA A 62 -9.97 10.76 -11.36
C ALA A 62 -10.46 9.96 -10.14
N VAL A 63 -9.75 10.07 -9.02
CA VAL A 63 -10.09 9.43 -7.75
C VAL A 63 -9.85 10.41 -6.63
N LYS A 64 -10.77 10.45 -5.65
CA LYS A 64 -10.57 11.25 -4.44
C LYS A 64 -10.38 10.33 -3.25
N LEU A 65 -9.35 10.62 -2.47
CA LEU A 65 -9.02 9.88 -1.26
C LEU A 65 -9.30 10.78 -0.05
N GLY A 66 -10.02 10.25 0.93
CA GLY A 66 -10.28 10.91 2.21
C GLY A 66 -9.88 10.01 3.37
N SER A 67 -9.64 10.61 4.52
CA SER A 67 -9.51 9.85 5.76
C SER A 67 -10.10 10.58 6.95
N ILE A 68 -10.75 9.80 7.80
CA ILE A 68 -11.22 10.23 9.11
C ILE A 68 -10.56 9.35 10.15
N GLU A 69 -9.81 9.95 11.04
CA GLU A 69 -9.18 9.28 12.17
C GLU A 69 -9.87 9.73 13.43
N TYR A 70 -10.25 8.79 14.29
CA TYR A 70 -10.99 9.13 15.49
C TYR A 70 -10.71 8.18 16.65
N SER A 71 -11.05 8.67 17.84
CA SER A 71 -11.16 7.96 19.10
C SER A 71 -12.39 8.50 19.85
N PRO A 72 -12.76 7.98 21.03
CA PRO A 72 -13.91 8.49 21.79
C PRO A 72 -13.85 9.99 22.11
N TYR A 73 -12.67 10.60 22.06
CA TYR A 73 -12.43 11.97 22.52
C TYR A 73 -11.92 12.93 21.42
N ARG A 74 -11.58 12.42 20.23
CA ARG A 74 -10.96 13.24 19.19
C ARG A 74 -11.29 12.72 17.81
N ILE A 75 -11.51 13.62 16.86
CA ILE A 75 -11.68 13.33 15.44
C ILE A 75 -10.78 14.26 14.61
N ARG A 76 -10.23 13.72 13.51
CA ARG A 76 -9.51 14.46 12.47
C ARG A 76 -10.02 13.97 11.12
N SER A 77 -10.48 14.90 10.27
CA SER A 77 -10.90 14.61 8.90
C SER A 77 -10.00 15.34 7.92
N VAL A 78 -9.52 14.64 6.90
CA VAL A 78 -8.74 15.19 5.79
C VAL A 78 -9.35 14.72 4.49
N TYR A 79 -9.87 15.66 3.70
CA TYR A 79 -10.43 15.39 2.38
C TYR A 79 -10.33 16.63 1.47
N PRO A 80 -9.81 16.51 0.24
CA PRO A 80 -9.12 15.34 -0.30
C PRO A 80 -7.68 15.25 0.24
N ILE A 81 -7.11 14.04 0.22
CA ILE A 81 -5.70 13.79 0.48
C ILE A 81 -4.93 14.05 -0.81
N HIS A 82 -4.16 15.14 -0.83
CA HIS A 82 -3.33 15.51 -1.98
C HIS A 82 -2.02 14.72 -2.05
N GLN A 83 -1.38 14.45 -0.90
CA GLN A 83 -0.12 13.70 -0.83
C GLN A 83 -0.38 12.21 -0.62
N VAL A 84 -0.87 11.53 -1.67
CA VAL A 84 -1.25 10.11 -1.61
C VAL A 84 -0.08 9.22 -1.17
N LYS A 85 1.13 9.44 -1.69
CA LYS A 85 2.31 8.66 -1.30
C LYS A 85 2.55 8.75 0.21
N SER A 86 2.69 9.97 0.74
CA SER A 86 2.88 10.22 2.18
C SER A 86 1.77 9.59 3.03
N PHE A 87 0.52 9.67 2.59
CA PHE A 87 -0.62 9.08 3.30
C PHE A 87 -0.59 7.55 3.34
N ILE A 88 -0.23 6.90 2.23
CA ILE A 88 -0.16 5.44 2.13
C ILE A 88 0.94 4.90 3.04
N TYR A 89 2.10 5.56 3.11
CA TYR A 89 3.19 5.19 4.02
C TYR A 89 2.90 5.54 5.48
N SER A 90 2.02 6.52 5.76
CA SER A 90 1.71 6.89 7.14
C SER A 90 0.90 5.83 7.88
N THR A 91 1.00 5.84 9.19
CA THR A 91 0.11 5.10 10.10
C THR A 91 -0.97 6.03 10.64
N LYS A 92 -2.01 5.47 11.27
CA LYS A 92 -2.92 6.27 12.09
C LYS A 92 -2.13 6.92 13.22
N PRO A 93 -2.44 8.16 13.64
CA PRO A 93 -1.79 8.76 14.79
C PRO A 93 -2.05 7.93 16.05
N ASN A 94 -1.13 8.00 17.01
CA ASN A 94 -1.19 7.24 18.26
C ASN A 94 -2.49 7.45 19.07
N TRP A 95 -3.09 8.64 19.03
CA TRP A 95 -4.34 8.96 19.72
C TRP A 95 -5.60 8.37 19.07
N ALA A 96 -5.54 8.00 17.79
CA ALA A 96 -6.68 7.47 17.06
C ALA A 96 -6.81 5.97 17.28
N THR A 97 -8.02 5.50 17.57
CA THR A 97 -8.33 4.07 17.62
C THR A 97 -8.72 3.55 16.24
N VAL A 98 -9.38 4.38 15.43
CA VAL A 98 -9.84 4.04 14.08
C VAL A 98 -9.25 4.99 13.04
N ARG A 99 -8.92 4.45 11.87
CA ARG A 99 -8.64 5.20 10.64
C ARG A 99 -9.59 4.72 9.56
N TRP A 100 -10.63 5.51 9.30
CA TRP A 100 -11.51 5.29 8.17
C TRP A 100 -10.90 5.93 6.92
N ILE A 101 -10.94 5.20 5.81
CA ILE A 101 -10.40 5.63 4.51
C ILE A 101 -11.55 5.57 3.52
N ASN A 102 -11.82 6.71 2.88
CA ASN A 102 -12.83 6.84 1.85
C ASN A 102 -12.16 6.97 0.48
N VAL A 103 -12.58 6.16 -0.49
CA VAL A 103 -12.10 6.20 -1.87
C VAL A 103 -13.30 6.45 -2.77
N GLU A 104 -13.32 7.58 -3.45
CA GLU A 104 -14.38 7.95 -4.39
C GLU A 104 -13.89 7.77 -5.83
N GLY A 105 -14.56 6.89 -6.56
CA GLY A 105 -14.20 6.49 -7.93
C GLY A 105 -13.44 5.16 -7.97
N VAL A 106 -13.29 4.61 -9.18
CA VAL A 106 -12.59 3.33 -9.41
C VAL A 106 -11.20 3.62 -9.97
N ASN A 107 -10.17 3.28 -9.19
CA ASN A 107 -8.77 3.44 -9.58
C ASN A 107 -7.94 2.21 -9.16
N THR A 108 -7.62 1.35 -10.12
CA THR A 108 -6.91 0.09 -9.87
C THR A 108 -5.56 0.29 -9.21
N LEU A 109 -4.84 1.36 -9.56
CA LEU A 109 -3.52 1.65 -8.99
C LEU A 109 -3.63 2.05 -7.52
N LEU A 110 -4.57 2.92 -7.16
CA LEU A 110 -4.82 3.28 -5.76
C LEU A 110 -5.28 2.07 -4.95
N MET A 111 -6.18 1.24 -5.50
CA MET A 111 -6.65 0.02 -4.83
C MET A 111 -5.52 -0.98 -4.60
N ARG A 112 -4.59 -1.16 -5.56
CA ARG A 112 -3.40 -2.00 -5.35
C ARG A 112 -2.44 -1.43 -4.31
N ARG A 113 -2.27 -0.11 -4.26
CA ARG A 113 -1.43 0.53 -3.21
C ARG A 113 -2.02 0.29 -1.82
N LEU A 114 -3.33 0.46 -1.67
CA LEU A 114 -4.04 0.18 -0.42
C LEU A 114 -4.00 -1.31 -0.06
N SER A 115 -4.15 -2.21 -1.03
CA SER A 115 -4.13 -3.65 -0.77
C SER A 115 -2.78 -4.13 -0.28
N VAL A 116 -1.67 -3.65 -0.87
CA VAL A 116 -0.33 -3.94 -0.37
C VAL A 116 -0.14 -3.33 1.02
N ARG A 117 -0.53 -2.07 1.24
CA ARG A 117 -0.36 -1.39 2.54
C ARG A 117 -1.11 -2.07 3.69
N TYR A 118 -2.33 -2.51 3.45
CA TYR A 118 -3.18 -3.12 4.48
C TYR A 118 -3.24 -4.64 4.39
N ARG A 119 -2.37 -5.26 3.57
CA ARG A 119 -2.30 -6.71 3.34
C ARG A 119 -3.67 -7.32 3.02
N LEU A 120 -4.48 -6.60 2.25
CA LEU A 120 -5.81 -7.06 1.86
C LEU A 120 -5.69 -8.30 0.99
N HIS A 121 -6.56 -9.28 1.22
CA HIS A 121 -6.57 -10.49 0.43
C HIS A 121 -6.82 -10.16 -1.06
N PRO A 122 -6.04 -10.71 -2.01
CA PRO A 122 -6.19 -10.39 -3.43
C PRO A 122 -7.60 -10.56 -3.97
N LEU A 123 -8.32 -11.61 -3.56
CA LEU A 123 -9.71 -11.83 -3.97
C LEU A 123 -10.65 -10.71 -3.48
N ALA A 124 -10.45 -10.18 -2.26
CA ALA A 124 -11.26 -9.07 -1.77
C ALA A 124 -11.02 -7.78 -2.60
N VAL A 125 -9.82 -7.60 -3.14
CA VAL A 125 -9.49 -6.48 -4.02
C VAL A 125 -10.10 -6.68 -5.40
N GLU A 126 -10.00 -7.88 -5.97
CA GLU A 126 -10.67 -8.25 -7.21
C GLU A 126 -12.19 -8.03 -7.10
N ASP A 127 -12.77 -8.39 -5.96
CA ASP A 127 -14.17 -8.18 -5.64
C ASP A 127 -14.60 -6.72 -5.74
N THR A 128 -13.72 -5.79 -5.36
CA THR A 128 -13.97 -4.35 -5.42
C THR A 128 -13.77 -3.73 -6.80
N LEU A 129 -13.03 -4.41 -7.70
CA LEU A 129 -12.67 -3.91 -9.03
C LEU A 129 -13.46 -4.58 -10.16
N GLY A 130 -14.15 -5.68 -9.87
CA GLY A 130 -14.96 -6.42 -10.83
C GLY A 130 -16.19 -5.63 -11.32
N PRO A 131 -16.80 -6.03 -12.45
CA PRO A 131 -18.02 -5.42 -12.96
C PRO A 131 -19.11 -5.43 -11.88
N ALA A 132 -19.86 -4.33 -11.81
CA ALA A 132 -20.86 -4.05 -10.79
C ALA A 132 -21.80 -5.24 -10.54
N PHE A 133 -22.23 -5.41 -9.29
CA PHE A 133 -23.12 -6.46 -8.74
C PHE A 133 -22.44 -7.71 -8.15
N LYS A 134 -21.54 -7.51 -7.17
CA LYS A 134 -21.38 -8.54 -6.13
C LYS A 134 -22.52 -8.39 -5.11
N ARG A 135 -23.17 -9.51 -4.79
CA ARG A 135 -24.26 -9.55 -3.80
C ARG A 135 -23.69 -9.16 -2.43
N PRO A 136 -24.43 -8.43 -1.58
CA PRO A 136 -24.02 -8.20 -0.20
C PRO A 136 -23.74 -9.55 0.48
N SER A 137 -22.51 -9.74 0.94
CA SER A 137 -22.15 -10.86 1.81
C SER A 137 -22.49 -10.47 3.25
N THR A 138 -23.15 -11.38 3.97
CA THR A 138 -23.46 -11.23 5.40
C THR A 138 -22.35 -11.83 6.24
#